data_AF-A0A1J1H1N5-F1
#
_entry.id   AF-A0A1J1H1N5-F1
#
_cell.length_a   1.000
_cell.length_b   1.000
_cell.length_c   1.000
_cell.angle_alpha   90.00
_cell.angle_beta   90.00
_cell.angle_gamma   90.00
#
_symmetry.space_group_name_H-M   'P 1'
#
loop_
_entity.id
_entity.type
_entity.pdbx_description
1 polymer ?
#
loop_
_entity_poly.entity_id
_entity_poly.type
_entity_poly.pdbx_seq_one_letter_code
_entity_poly.pdbx_strand_id
1 'polypeptide(L)'
;MIYIDSHNLFYICSCFLGSVCTLCICKNRDLIPHISENKHIGQIYRFLNIHKYESFSVIIEIHHINLKFSDDEKKKYIIHLKIGNRYAYTHYYKEYQNKIHIEERKNMLVKQNNNVLRIEVYKKGTLKNTFFGSSDIHIYNDIIKKLFPNNIYFNLVNKNQIVANISLSFHYINLNCIKKDDQIYTSLFIETIISVQKSQNKNNKKIEELINEGKEHFEAIKETDVSLNIYKNISSLAIEDKIHLFCKNLNGYLLYSNYYVKRYYYKYYFYLHFFKGKFYWCYYNDETDALVDNNRIDYIRLEYVVNVYSDVYNHKYFYIKYKKKNEKKENYLYLKTVDKDRNIWINVIHDFIILINNYKNEKKSKKKKLKEKNKQDKKRTSREIEDNNNSLSHSLSMNSIKNKYLDKKYKVDTLSNIDNEDDYKSHVDLRSIYKDMNKNMYNYSD
;
A
#
# COMPACT_ATOMS: atom_id res chain seq x y z
N MET A 1 8.07 -66.01 -44.87
CA MET A 1 8.94 -64.87 -44.54
C MET A 1 8.04 -63.74 -44.06
N ILE A 2 7.99 -63.49 -42.74
CA ILE A 2 7.10 -62.45 -42.19
C ILE A 2 7.78 -61.11 -42.41
N TYR A 3 7.21 -60.29 -43.30
CA TYR A 3 7.71 -58.96 -43.60
C TYR A 3 7.26 -58.02 -42.48
N ILE A 4 8.14 -57.77 -41.51
CA ILE A 4 7.89 -56.80 -40.44
C ILE A 4 8.24 -55.43 -41.00
N ASP A 5 7.22 -54.63 -41.28
CA ASP A 5 7.37 -53.25 -41.74
C ASP A 5 8.05 -52.40 -40.65
N SER A 6 9.19 -51.80 -41.01
CA SER A 6 10.02 -50.99 -40.11
C SER A 6 9.25 -49.84 -39.45
N HIS A 7 8.22 -49.29 -40.12
CA HIS A 7 7.36 -48.25 -39.57
C HIS A 7 6.52 -48.73 -38.38
N ASN A 8 6.05 -49.98 -38.40
CA ASN A 8 5.29 -50.56 -37.28
C ASN A 8 6.20 -50.80 -36.07
N LEU A 9 7.46 -51.16 -36.30
CA LEU A 9 8.44 -51.36 -35.23
C LEU A 9 8.80 -50.03 -34.54
N PHE A 10 8.99 -48.96 -35.33
CA PHE A 10 9.19 -47.60 -34.79
C PHE A 10 7.97 -47.09 -34.03
N TYR A 11 6.75 -47.35 -34.52
CA TYR A 11 5.52 -46.95 -33.83
C TYR A 11 5.35 -47.69 -32.50
N ILE A 12 5.56 -49.00 -32.48
CA ILE A 12 5.51 -49.82 -31.25
C ILE A 12 6.58 -49.37 -30.26
N CYS A 13 7.83 -49.15 -30.71
CA CYS A 13 8.89 -48.62 -29.86
C CYS A 13 8.55 -47.22 -29.30
N SER A 14 7.93 -46.34 -30.10
CA SER A 14 7.52 -45.01 -29.63
C SER A 14 6.38 -45.06 -28.60
N CYS A 15 5.42 -45.96 -28.78
CA CYS A 15 4.35 -46.22 -27.80
C CYS A 15 4.91 -46.86 -26.52
N PHE A 16 5.90 -47.75 -26.63
CA PHE A 16 6.56 -48.38 -25.48
C PHE A 16 7.40 -47.36 -24.70
N LEU A 17 8.16 -46.51 -25.39
CA LEU A 17 8.88 -45.39 -24.77
C LEU A 17 7.90 -44.42 -24.10
N GLY A 18 6.83 -44.05 -24.80
CA GLY A 18 5.77 -43.21 -24.24
C GLY A 18 5.18 -43.81 -22.96
N SER A 19 4.84 -45.10 -22.99
CA SER A 19 4.33 -45.85 -21.82
C SER A 19 5.31 -45.87 -20.65
N VAL A 20 6.59 -46.19 -20.91
CA VAL A 20 7.64 -46.22 -19.88
C VAL A 20 7.88 -44.82 -19.30
N CYS A 21 7.96 -43.78 -20.14
CA CYS A 21 8.07 -42.39 -19.70
C CYS A 21 6.87 -41.97 -18.86
N THR A 22 5.64 -42.34 -19.26
CA THR A 22 4.42 -42.03 -18.51
C THR A 22 4.40 -42.74 -17.16
N LEU A 23 4.83 -44.02 -17.10
CA LEU A 23 4.96 -44.78 -15.85
C LEU A 23 6.02 -44.19 -14.92
N CYS A 24 7.17 -43.76 -15.46
CA CYS A 24 8.21 -43.06 -14.69
C CYS A 24 7.71 -41.72 -14.13
N ILE A 25 6.95 -40.95 -14.92
CA ILE A 25 6.28 -39.71 -14.51
C ILE A 25 5.25 -39.98 -13.41
N CYS A 26 4.43 -41.01 -13.56
CA CYS A 26 3.42 -41.40 -12.57
C CYS A 26 4.04 -41.88 -11.25
N LYS A 27 5.14 -42.66 -11.32
CA LYS A 27 5.84 -43.18 -10.14
C LYS A 27 6.59 -42.09 -9.38
N ASN A 28 7.13 -41.10 -10.09
CA ASN A 28 7.86 -39.97 -9.53
C ASN A 28 7.02 -38.69 -9.46
N ARG A 29 5.69 -38.82 -9.45
CA ARG A 29 4.77 -37.67 -9.51
C ARG A 29 5.04 -36.64 -8.40
N ASP A 30 5.46 -37.10 -7.22
CA ASP A 30 5.78 -36.25 -6.07
C ASP A 30 7.10 -35.47 -6.23
N LEU A 31 7.96 -35.89 -7.16
CA LEU A 31 9.20 -35.18 -7.53
C LEU A 31 8.97 -34.16 -8.64
N ILE A 32 7.83 -34.22 -9.33
CA ILE A 32 7.47 -33.26 -10.37
C ILE A 32 6.90 -32.02 -9.69
N PRO A 33 7.56 -30.85 -9.82
CA PRO A 33 7.05 -29.62 -9.22
C PRO A 33 5.66 -29.32 -9.79
N HIS A 34 4.77 -28.75 -8.97
CA HIS A 34 3.45 -28.37 -9.45
C HIS A 34 3.61 -27.47 -10.69
N ILE A 35 2.67 -27.53 -11.63
CA ILE A 35 2.72 -26.72 -12.88
C ILE A 35 2.88 -25.22 -12.59
N SER A 36 2.41 -24.79 -11.41
CA SER A 36 2.53 -23.41 -10.90
C SER A 36 3.83 -23.11 -10.13
N GLU A 37 4.62 -24.12 -9.78
CA GLU A 37 5.90 -23.99 -9.08
C GLU A 37 7.08 -23.92 -10.06
N ASN A 38 6.94 -24.54 -11.24
CA ASN A 38 7.94 -24.46 -12.31
C ASN A 38 7.43 -23.62 -13.49
N LYS A 39 8.03 -22.45 -13.69
CA LYS A 39 7.65 -21.49 -14.72
C LYS A 39 7.73 -22.07 -16.14
N HIS A 40 8.73 -22.90 -16.44
CA HIS A 40 8.92 -23.46 -17.79
C HIS A 40 7.85 -24.51 -18.11
N ILE A 41 7.54 -25.39 -17.15
CA ILE A 41 6.44 -26.36 -17.29
C ILE A 41 5.12 -25.59 -17.49
N GLY A 42 4.84 -24.59 -16.63
CA GLY A 42 3.66 -23.75 -16.77
C GLY A 42 3.56 -23.05 -18.13
N GLN A 43 4.67 -22.59 -18.70
CA GLN A 43 4.71 -21.99 -20.04
C GLN A 43 4.34 -22.98 -21.14
N ILE A 44 4.85 -24.22 -21.10
CA ILE A 44 4.50 -25.25 -22.09
C ILE A 44 2.99 -25.53 -22.09
N TYR A 45 2.37 -25.66 -20.92
CA TYR A 45 0.92 -25.86 -20.80
C TYR A 45 0.10 -24.69 -21.37
N ARG A 46 0.63 -23.46 -21.31
CA ARG A 46 -0.02 -22.29 -21.94
C ARG A 46 0.20 -22.25 -23.45
N PHE A 47 1.40 -22.59 -23.90
CA PHE A 47 1.73 -22.71 -25.33
C PHE A 47 0.86 -23.76 -26.03
N LEU A 48 0.66 -24.92 -25.38
CA LEU A 48 -0.26 -25.97 -25.85
C LEU A 48 -1.74 -25.63 -25.64
N ASN A 49 -2.06 -24.43 -25.15
CA ASN A 49 -3.41 -23.93 -24.92
C ASN A 49 -4.24 -24.75 -23.90
N ILE A 50 -3.59 -25.59 -23.09
CA ILE A 50 -4.20 -26.40 -22.04
C ILE A 50 -4.66 -25.51 -20.88
N HIS A 51 -3.84 -24.52 -20.53
CA HIS A 51 -4.14 -23.54 -19.50
C HIS A 51 -4.07 -22.12 -20.08
N LYS A 52 -4.93 -21.22 -19.59
CA LYS A 52 -5.05 -19.86 -20.12
C LYS A 52 -4.28 -18.78 -19.36
N TYR A 53 -3.86 -19.07 -18.13
CA TYR A 53 -3.17 -18.10 -17.27
C TYR A 53 -2.10 -18.78 -16.42
N GLU A 54 -1.13 -18.01 -15.94
CA GLU A 54 -0.17 -18.46 -14.93
C GLU A 54 -0.78 -18.32 -13.52
N SER A 55 -0.09 -18.75 -12.46
CA SER A 55 -0.58 -18.50 -11.10
C SER A 55 -0.54 -17.01 -10.74
N PHE A 56 -1.61 -16.49 -10.13
CA PHE A 56 -1.69 -15.08 -9.73
C PHE A 56 -2.51 -14.86 -8.46
N SER A 57 -2.22 -13.76 -7.77
CA SER A 57 -3.02 -13.30 -6.63
C SER A 57 -4.20 -12.48 -7.11
N VAL A 58 -5.39 -12.85 -6.65
CA VAL A 58 -6.62 -12.10 -6.85
C VAL A 58 -7.12 -11.57 -5.51
N ILE A 59 -7.48 -10.31 -5.50
CA ILE A 59 -8.19 -9.70 -4.39
C ILE A 59 -9.68 -9.71 -4.71
N ILE A 60 -10.46 -10.27 -3.80
CA ILE A 60 -11.92 -10.41 -3.90
C ILE A 60 -12.52 -9.52 -2.81
N GLU A 61 -13.20 -8.45 -3.22
CA GLU A 61 -14.03 -7.61 -2.34
C GLU A 61 -15.46 -8.15 -2.37
N ILE A 62 -15.98 -8.51 -1.20
CA ILE A 62 -17.34 -9.02 -1.02
C ILE A 62 -18.18 -7.88 -0.44
N HIS A 63 -19.02 -7.27 -1.27
CA HIS A 63 -19.76 -6.07 -0.87
C HIS A 63 -21.00 -6.43 -0.06
N HIS A 64 -21.95 -7.10 -0.70
CA HIS A 64 -23.21 -7.45 -0.08
C HIS A 64 -23.89 -8.64 -0.77
N ILE A 65 -24.86 -9.24 -0.07
CA ILE A 65 -25.77 -10.25 -0.61
C ILE A 65 -27.19 -9.70 -0.56
N ASN A 66 -27.92 -9.78 -1.68
CA ASN A 66 -29.33 -9.49 -1.78
C ASN A 66 -30.10 -10.81 -1.77
N LEU A 67 -30.88 -11.06 -0.73
CA LEU A 67 -31.66 -12.28 -0.52
C LEU A 67 -33.00 -12.17 -1.26
N LYS A 68 -33.42 -13.22 -1.96
CA LYS A 68 -34.74 -13.24 -2.62
C LYS A 68 -35.88 -13.54 -1.65
N PHE A 69 -35.60 -14.35 -0.64
CA PHE A 69 -36.55 -14.75 0.38
C PHE A 69 -35.94 -14.48 1.76
N SER A 70 -36.68 -13.79 2.62
CA SER A 70 -36.32 -13.60 4.02
C SER A 70 -37.43 -14.13 4.90
N ASP A 71 -37.05 -15.01 5.82
CA ASP A 71 -37.98 -15.61 6.77
C ASP A 71 -37.81 -15.00 8.17
N ASP A 72 -36.70 -14.31 8.48
CA ASP A 72 -36.42 -13.78 9.82
C ASP A 72 -35.36 -12.67 9.82
N GLU A 73 -35.74 -11.47 10.25
CA GLU A 73 -34.80 -10.43 10.63
C GLU A 73 -34.00 -10.90 11.86
N LYS A 74 -32.67 -11.06 11.70
CA LYS A 74 -31.60 -11.35 12.71
C LYS A 74 -30.74 -12.59 12.41
N LYS A 75 -31.02 -13.37 11.35
CA LYS A 75 -30.13 -14.47 10.96
C LYS A 75 -28.74 -13.94 10.58
N LYS A 76 -27.71 -14.72 10.94
CA LYS A 76 -26.31 -14.42 10.61
C LYS A 76 -25.82 -15.35 9.51
N TYR A 77 -25.02 -14.82 8.60
CA TYR A 77 -24.52 -15.54 7.44
C TYR A 77 -23.00 -15.47 7.39
N ILE A 78 -22.38 -16.54 6.89
CA ILE A 78 -20.95 -16.62 6.61
C ILE A 78 -20.76 -17.06 5.16
N ILE A 79 -19.71 -16.55 4.52
CA ILE A 79 -19.38 -16.85 3.13
C ILE A 79 -18.05 -17.56 3.11
N HIS A 80 -18.02 -18.69 2.41
CA HIS A 80 -16.83 -19.48 2.15
C HIS A 80 -16.45 -19.29 0.68
N LEU A 81 -15.21 -18.86 0.45
CA LEU A 81 -14.58 -18.81 -0.85
C LEU A 81 -13.61 -19.98 -0.97
N LYS A 82 -13.70 -20.74 -2.07
CA LYS A 82 -12.83 -21.89 -2.34
C LYS A 82 -12.23 -21.80 -3.73
N ILE A 83 -10.90 -21.89 -3.80
CA ILE A 83 -10.14 -22.01 -5.05
C ILE A 83 -9.20 -23.22 -4.92
N GLY A 84 -9.49 -24.29 -5.64
CA GLY A 84 -8.79 -25.58 -5.47
C GLY A 84 -8.86 -26.06 -4.02
N ASN A 85 -7.69 -26.19 -3.38
CA ASN A 85 -7.57 -26.61 -1.97
C ASN A 85 -7.47 -25.45 -0.99
N ARG A 86 -7.56 -24.20 -1.46
CA ARG A 86 -7.50 -23.01 -0.59
C ARG A 86 -8.89 -22.54 -0.23
N TYR A 87 -9.05 -22.15 1.02
CA TYR A 87 -10.29 -21.67 1.59
C TYR A 87 -10.07 -20.31 2.25
N ALA A 88 -11.04 -19.43 2.09
CA ALA A 88 -11.15 -18.19 2.84
C ALA A 88 -12.59 -18.02 3.33
N TYR A 89 -12.77 -17.45 4.51
CA TYR A 89 -14.09 -17.29 5.12
C TYR A 89 -14.27 -15.85 5.55
N THR A 90 -15.48 -15.32 5.42
CA THR A 90 -15.85 -14.04 6.03
C THR A 90 -16.18 -14.22 7.51
N HIS A 91 -16.37 -13.12 8.22
CA HIS A 91 -17.05 -13.16 9.51
C HIS A 91 -18.55 -13.39 9.32
N TYR A 92 -19.26 -13.52 10.45
CA TYR A 92 -20.71 -13.62 10.47
C TYR A 92 -21.37 -12.25 10.35
N TYR A 93 -22.18 -12.07 9.32
CA TYR A 93 -22.93 -10.84 9.06
C TYR A 93 -24.41 -11.04 9.29
N LYS A 94 -25.04 -10.07 9.97
CA LYS A 94 -26.49 -10.06 10.15
C LYS A 94 -27.17 -9.57 8.88
N GLU A 95 -28.28 -10.20 8.57
CA GLU A 95 -29.24 -9.72 7.58
C GLU A 95 -30.04 -8.53 8.14
N TYR A 96 -30.32 -7.57 7.25
CA TYR A 96 -31.20 -6.43 7.48
C TYR A 96 -31.93 -6.11 6.18
N GLN A 97 -33.28 -6.12 6.19
CA GLN A 97 -34.11 -5.82 5.02
C GLN A 97 -33.68 -6.60 3.76
N ASN A 98 -33.60 -7.94 3.87
CA ASN A 98 -33.20 -8.85 2.79
C ASN A 98 -31.79 -8.59 2.24
N LYS A 99 -30.97 -7.80 2.95
CA LYS A 99 -29.61 -7.45 2.53
C LYS A 99 -28.61 -7.79 3.63
N ILE A 100 -27.48 -8.35 3.22
CA ILE A 100 -26.35 -8.64 4.10
C ILE A 100 -25.18 -7.78 3.64
N HIS A 101 -24.86 -6.71 4.38
CA HIS A 101 -23.69 -5.85 4.10
C HIS A 101 -22.43 -6.40 4.77
N ILE A 102 -21.39 -6.64 3.97
CA ILE A 102 -20.16 -7.36 4.33
C ILE A 102 -18.94 -6.45 4.21
N GLU A 103 -18.69 -5.92 3.00
CA GLU A 103 -17.52 -5.08 2.65
C GLU A 103 -16.14 -5.66 3.04
N GLU A 104 -16.02 -7.00 3.09
CA GLU A 104 -14.77 -7.70 3.42
C GLU A 104 -13.93 -7.97 2.18
N ARG A 105 -12.61 -7.94 2.36
CA ARG A 105 -11.65 -8.31 1.33
C ARG A 105 -10.95 -9.62 1.67
N LYS A 106 -10.80 -10.49 0.67
CA LYS A 106 -9.97 -11.71 0.76
C LYS A 106 -8.93 -11.72 -0.36
N ASN A 107 -7.68 -11.99 0.00
CA ASN A 107 -6.61 -12.24 -0.96
C ASN A 107 -6.49 -13.75 -1.16
N MET A 108 -6.63 -14.21 -2.40
CA MET A 108 -6.52 -15.62 -2.76
C MET A 108 -5.51 -15.81 -3.89
N LEU A 109 -4.72 -16.87 -3.81
CA LEU A 109 -3.80 -17.25 -4.86
C LEU A 109 -4.45 -18.31 -5.77
N VAL A 110 -4.67 -17.93 -7.02
CA VAL A 110 -5.14 -18.79 -8.11
C VAL A 110 -3.95 -19.54 -8.67
N LYS A 111 -3.97 -20.87 -8.63
CA LYS A 111 -2.99 -21.70 -9.36
C LYS A 111 -3.44 -21.85 -10.81
N GLN A 112 -2.49 -22.13 -11.69
CA GLN A 112 -2.69 -22.22 -13.15
C GLN A 112 -3.74 -23.28 -13.57
N ASN A 113 -3.98 -24.31 -12.75
CA ASN A 113 -4.96 -25.37 -12.98
C ASN A 113 -6.30 -25.14 -12.24
N ASN A 114 -6.47 -24.03 -11.52
CA ASN A 114 -7.71 -23.75 -10.81
C ASN A 114 -8.67 -23.04 -11.75
N ASN A 115 -9.73 -23.72 -12.19
CA ASN A 115 -10.66 -23.16 -13.19
C ASN A 115 -11.90 -22.48 -12.57
N VAL A 116 -12.21 -22.80 -11.31
CA VAL A 116 -13.43 -22.36 -10.64
C VAL A 116 -13.10 -21.77 -9.27
N LEU A 117 -13.68 -20.62 -8.98
CA LEU A 117 -13.86 -20.07 -7.65
C LEU A 117 -15.28 -20.44 -7.19
N ARG A 118 -15.38 -21.27 -6.16
CA ARG A 118 -16.65 -21.66 -5.58
C ARG A 118 -16.97 -20.79 -4.37
N ILE A 119 -18.17 -20.24 -4.37
CA ILE A 119 -18.71 -19.45 -3.28
C ILE A 119 -19.82 -20.25 -2.63
N GLU A 120 -19.76 -20.41 -1.32
CA GLU A 120 -20.81 -21.05 -0.54
C GLU A 120 -21.23 -20.14 0.59
N VAL A 121 -22.54 -19.98 0.74
CA VAL A 121 -23.12 -19.18 1.80
C VAL A 121 -23.80 -20.11 2.79
N TYR A 122 -23.56 -19.86 4.07
CA TYR A 122 -24.15 -20.63 5.15
C TYR A 122 -24.86 -19.73 6.14
N LYS A 123 -26.03 -20.17 6.59
CA LYS A 123 -26.76 -19.58 7.72
C LYS A 123 -26.17 -20.13 9.02
N LYS A 124 -25.92 -19.25 9.99
CA LYS A 124 -25.43 -19.63 11.31
C LYS A 124 -26.51 -20.38 12.07
N GLY A 125 -26.24 -21.64 12.41
CA GLY A 125 -27.08 -22.43 13.31
C GLY A 125 -26.53 -22.43 14.74
N THR A 126 -27.26 -23.11 15.63
CA THR A 126 -26.84 -23.33 17.03
C THR A 126 -25.75 -24.39 17.14
N LEU A 127 -25.93 -25.53 16.46
CA LEU A 127 -24.98 -26.66 16.46
C LEU A 127 -24.16 -26.74 15.17
N LYS A 128 -24.81 -26.54 14.02
CA LYS A 128 -24.17 -26.60 12.71
C LYS A 128 -24.73 -25.51 11.81
N ASN A 129 -23.86 -24.95 10.98
CA ASN A 129 -24.27 -24.03 9.95
C ASN A 129 -25.07 -24.75 8.86
N THR A 130 -26.15 -24.14 8.41
CA THR A 130 -27.01 -24.69 7.36
C THR A 130 -26.62 -24.07 6.02
N PHE A 131 -26.48 -24.91 5.00
CA PHE A 131 -26.16 -24.45 3.65
C PHE A 131 -27.32 -23.61 3.10
N PHE A 132 -27.01 -22.42 2.60
CA PHE A 132 -27.99 -21.50 2.04
C PHE A 132 -28.02 -21.55 0.52
N GLY A 133 -26.85 -21.49 -0.12
CA GLY A 133 -26.70 -21.54 -1.57
C GLY A 133 -25.24 -21.37 -1.99
N SER A 134 -24.95 -21.68 -3.25
CA SER A 134 -23.61 -21.59 -3.82
C SER A 134 -23.59 -20.99 -5.22
N SER A 135 -22.43 -20.51 -5.63
CA SER A 135 -22.16 -20.09 -7.01
C SER A 135 -20.77 -20.57 -7.41
N ASP A 136 -20.66 -21.16 -8.60
CA ASP A 136 -19.39 -21.54 -9.20
C ASP A 136 -19.03 -20.51 -10.27
N ILE A 137 -17.93 -19.79 -10.04
CA ILE A 137 -17.47 -18.70 -10.90
C ILE A 137 -16.28 -19.21 -11.71
N HIS A 138 -16.39 -19.19 -13.03
CA HIS A 138 -15.30 -19.59 -13.92
C HIS A 138 -14.24 -18.49 -13.96
N ILE A 139 -13.03 -18.81 -13.48
CA ILE A 139 -11.95 -17.83 -13.34
C ILE A 139 -11.59 -17.21 -14.69
N TYR A 140 -11.54 -17.99 -15.76
CA TYR A 140 -11.21 -17.45 -17.07
C TYR A 140 -12.34 -16.59 -17.65
N ASN A 141 -13.55 -17.13 -17.71
CA ASN A 141 -14.65 -16.51 -18.46
C ASN A 141 -15.32 -15.36 -17.68
N ASP A 142 -15.45 -15.50 -16.36
CA ASP A 142 -16.23 -14.56 -15.54
C ASP A 142 -15.35 -13.51 -14.86
N ILE A 143 -14.05 -13.79 -14.70
CA ILE A 143 -13.10 -12.88 -14.05
C ILE A 143 -12.10 -12.32 -15.07
N ILE A 144 -11.25 -13.16 -15.67
CA ILE A 144 -10.16 -12.70 -16.55
C ILE A 144 -10.69 -12.02 -17.81
N LYS A 145 -11.63 -12.64 -18.53
CA LYS A 145 -12.21 -12.04 -19.76
C LYS A 145 -13.01 -10.77 -19.51
N LYS A 146 -13.47 -10.55 -18.28
CA LYS A 146 -14.19 -9.35 -17.86
C LYS A 146 -13.26 -8.23 -17.39
N LEU A 147 -11.94 -8.45 -17.47
CA LEU A 147 -10.87 -7.52 -17.09
C LEU A 147 -10.91 -7.14 -15.60
N PHE A 148 -9.99 -6.29 -15.16
CA PHE A 148 -9.90 -5.81 -13.77
C PHE A 148 -9.79 -4.27 -13.74
N PRO A 149 -10.37 -3.58 -12.75
CA PRO A 149 -11.25 -4.10 -11.72
C PRO A 149 -12.63 -4.46 -12.29
N ASN A 150 -13.27 -5.48 -11.71
CA ASN A 150 -14.53 -5.98 -12.24
C ASN A 150 -15.53 -6.24 -11.12
N ASN A 151 -16.66 -5.53 -11.15
CA ASN A 151 -17.75 -5.63 -10.18
C ASN A 151 -18.94 -6.35 -10.82
N ILE A 152 -19.27 -7.54 -10.31
CA ILE A 152 -20.29 -8.42 -10.88
C ILE A 152 -21.21 -8.95 -9.79
N TYR A 153 -22.48 -9.14 -10.16
CA TYR A 153 -23.45 -9.91 -9.39
C TYR A 153 -23.47 -11.36 -9.83
N PHE A 154 -23.37 -12.28 -8.88
CA PHE A 154 -23.53 -13.71 -9.13
C PHE A 154 -24.77 -14.25 -8.45
N ASN A 155 -25.51 -15.11 -9.15
CA ASN A 155 -26.64 -15.80 -8.58
C ASN A 155 -26.15 -16.93 -7.67
N LEU A 156 -26.63 -16.95 -6.44
CA LEU A 156 -26.51 -18.06 -5.50
C LEU A 156 -27.68 -19.00 -5.72
N VAL A 157 -27.35 -20.27 -5.96
CA VAL A 157 -28.32 -21.31 -6.29
C VAL A 157 -28.35 -22.36 -5.18
N ASN A 158 -29.54 -22.84 -4.86
CA ASN A 158 -29.75 -24.00 -4.00
C ASN A 158 -30.86 -24.85 -4.62
N LYS A 159 -30.61 -26.16 -4.82
CA LYS A 159 -31.55 -27.08 -5.48
C LYS A 159 -32.15 -26.51 -6.78
N ASN A 160 -31.28 -25.95 -7.64
CA ASN A 160 -31.62 -25.32 -8.93
C ASN A 160 -32.50 -24.06 -8.87
N GLN A 161 -32.74 -23.50 -7.67
CA GLN A 161 -33.44 -22.23 -7.51
C GLN A 161 -32.45 -21.13 -7.10
N ILE A 162 -32.58 -19.95 -7.71
CA ILE A 162 -31.80 -18.79 -7.28
C ILE A 162 -32.37 -18.30 -5.95
N VAL A 163 -31.56 -18.32 -4.90
CA VAL A 163 -31.96 -17.93 -3.54
C VAL A 163 -31.50 -16.51 -3.18
N ALA A 164 -30.44 -16.01 -3.83
CA ALA A 164 -29.87 -14.70 -3.57
C ALA A 164 -28.90 -14.28 -4.67
N ASN A 165 -28.50 -13.01 -4.68
CA ASN A 165 -27.44 -12.49 -5.55
C ASN A 165 -26.32 -11.91 -4.69
N ILE A 166 -25.06 -12.24 -4.98
CA ILE A 166 -23.88 -11.72 -4.29
C ILE A 166 -23.14 -10.72 -5.18
N SER A 167 -22.81 -9.54 -4.63
CA SER A 167 -22.00 -8.51 -5.30
C SER A 167 -20.53 -8.67 -4.92
N LEU A 168 -19.67 -8.85 -5.92
CA LEU A 168 -18.24 -9.06 -5.76
C LEU A 168 -17.47 -8.13 -6.69
N SER A 169 -16.37 -7.56 -6.18
CA SER A 169 -15.35 -6.94 -7.03
C SER A 169 -14.07 -7.75 -7.03
N PHE A 170 -13.48 -7.92 -8.20
CA PHE A 170 -12.19 -8.57 -8.38
C PHE A 170 -11.12 -7.57 -8.77
N HIS A 171 -9.94 -7.71 -8.18
CA HIS A 171 -8.76 -6.91 -8.45
C HIS A 171 -7.55 -7.81 -8.68
N TYR A 172 -6.82 -7.55 -9.75
CA TYR A 172 -5.50 -8.13 -9.97
C TYR A 172 -4.45 -7.26 -9.27
N ILE A 173 -3.70 -7.82 -8.33
CA ILE A 173 -2.58 -7.11 -7.68
C ILE A 173 -1.38 -8.04 -7.59
N ASN A 174 -0.27 -7.61 -8.16
CA ASN A 174 0.99 -8.32 -8.07
C ASN A 174 1.74 -7.96 -6.79
N LEU A 175 1.40 -8.62 -5.67
CA LEU A 175 2.06 -8.36 -4.38
C LEU A 175 3.53 -8.77 -4.33
N ASN A 176 3.97 -9.63 -5.26
CA ASN A 176 5.37 -10.07 -5.33
C ASN A 176 6.32 -8.94 -5.74
N CYS A 177 5.80 -7.81 -6.25
CA CYS A 177 6.64 -6.65 -6.58
C CYS A 177 7.11 -5.87 -5.35
N ILE A 178 6.46 -6.02 -4.20
CA ILE A 178 6.77 -5.27 -2.98
C ILE A 178 7.99 -5.89 -2.29
N LYS A 179 9.07 -5.11 -2.13
CA LYS A 179 10.29 -5.57 -1.44
C LYS A 179 10.00 -5.88 0.03
N LYS A 180 10.76 -6.82 0.60
CA LYS A 180 10.64 -7.26 2.00
C LYS A 180 10.60 -6.11 3.01
N ASP A 181 11.46 -5.10 2.84
CA ASP A 181 11.53 -3.95 3.74
C ASP A 181 10.26 -3.08 3.72
N ASP A 182 9.52 -3.09 2.61
CA ASP A 182 8.29 -2.32 2.42
C ASP A 182 7.02 -3.15 2.69
N GLN A 183 7.14 -4.45 3.00
CA GLN A 183 5.98 -5.33 3.26
C GLN A 183 5.18 -4.90 4.50
N ILE A 184 5.80 -4.14 5.41
CA ILE A 184 5.11 -3.52 6.54
C ILE A 184 4.07 -2.46 6.14
N TYR A 185 4.08 -2.00 4.89
CA TYR A 185 3.12 -1.04 4.34
C TYR A 185 2.18 -1.67 3.30
N THR A 186 2.09 -2.99 3.28
CA THR A 186 1.34 -3.72 2.23
C THR A 186 -0.11 -3.25 2.12
N SER A 187 -0.78 -2.92 3.23
CA SER A 187 -2.17 -2.48 3.20
C SER A 187 -2.30 -1.11 2.53
N LEU A 188 -1.36 -0.20 2.81
CA LEU A 188 -1.29 1.10 2.13
C LEU A 188 -1.05 0.95 0.62
N PHE A 189 -0.15 0.05 0.21
CA PHE A 189 0.07 -0.23 -1.20
C PHE A 189 -1.18 -0.80 -1.87
N ILE A 190 -1.85 -1.77 -1.25
CA ILE A 190 -3.07 -2.38 -1.78
C ILE A 190 -4.16 -1.33 -1.97
N GLU A 191 -4.46 -0.49 -0.97
CA GLU A 191 -5.47 0.57 -1.09
C GLU A 191 -5.14 1.57 -2.21
N THR A 192 -3.85 1.92 -2.33
CA THR A 192 -3.40 2.85 -3.37
C THR A 192 -3.54 2.23 -4.76
N ILE A 193 -3.19 0.96 -4.94
CA ILE A 193 -3.33 0.25 -6.21
C ILE A 193 -4.82 0.14 -6.59
N ILE A 194 -5.69 -0.21 -5.63
CA ILE A 194 -7.14 -0.33 -5.88
C ILE A 194 -7.75 1.01 -6.25
N SER A 195 -7.39 2.11 -5.56
CA SER A 195 -7.91 3.44 -5.89
C SER A 195 -7.46 3.93 -7.28
N VAL A 196 -6.22 3.63 -7.68
CA VAL A 196 -5.73 3.91 -9.04
C VAL A 196 -6.46 3.05 -10.08
N GLN A 197 -6.66 1.75 -9.82
CA GLN A 197 -7.43 0.88 -10.71
C GLN A 197 -8.87 1.36 -10.91
N LYS A 198 -9.53 1.81 -9.84
CA LYS A 198 -10.92 2.32 -9.89
C LYS A 198 -11.04 3.65 -10.65
N SER A 199 -9.98 4.45 -10.72
CA SER A 199 -9.99 5.76 -11.42
C SER A 199 -9.51 5.68 -12.87
N GLN A 200 -8.81 4.62 -13.27
CA GLN A 200 -8.22 4.48 -14.60
C GLN A 200 -9.13 3.73 -15.59
N ASN A 201 -10.19 4.39 -16.09
CA ASN A 201 -10.99 3.88 -17.23
C ASN A 201 -10.13 3.66 -18.50
N LYS A 202 -8.94 4.27 -18.59
CA LYS A 202 -8.03 4.16 -19.75
C LYS A 202 -7.31 2.81 -19.85
N ASN A 203 -7.13 2.07 -18.74
CA ASN A 203 -6.39 0.81 -18.79
C ASN A 203 -7.15 -0.28 -19.54
N ASN A 204 -8.47 -0.37 -19.37
CA ASN A 204 -9.28 -1.36 -20.08
C ASN A 204 -9.21 -1.16 -21.59
N LYS A 205 -9.20 0.09 -22.07
CA LYS A 205 -9.03 0.38 -23.51
C LYS A 205 -7.70 -0.15 -24.04
N LYS A 206 -6.59 0.07 -23.33
CA LYS A 206 -5.29 -0.45 -23.72
C LYS A 206 -5.22 -1.97 -23.68
N ILE A 207 -5.90 -2.60 -22.71
CA ILE A 207 -6.01 -4.06 -22.65
C ILE A 207 -6.80 -4.59 -23.85
N GLU A 208 -7.92 -3.94 -24.20
CA GLU A 208 -8.73 -4.29 -25.37
C GLU A 208 -7.96 -4.13 -26.68
N GLU A 209 -7.16 -3.07 -26.84
CA GLU A 209 -6.25 -2.89 -27.98
C GLU A 209 -5.28 -4.07 -28.12
N LEU A 210 -4.60 -4.46 -27.04
CA LEU A 210 -3.70 -5.62 -27.05
C LEU A 210 -4.43 -6.93 -27.37
N ILE A 211 -5.65 -7.11 -26.86
CA ILE A 211 -6.47 -8.30 -27.16
C ILE A 211 -6.86 -8.32 -28.64
N ASN A 212 -7.22 -7.17 -29.22
CA ASN A 212 -7.54 -7.04 -30.64
C ASN A 212 -6.33 -7.30 -31.54
N GLU A 213 -5.11 -7.01 -31.07
CA GLU A 213 -3.84 -7.40 -31.72
C GLU A 213 -3.53 -8.90 -31.61
N GLY A 214 -4.42 -9.70 -31.00
CA GLY A 214 -4.30 -11.16 -30.89
C GLY A 214 -3.66 -11.63 -29.59
N LYS A 215 -3.41 -10.74 -28.62
CA LYS A 215 -2.85 -11.11 -27.33
C LYS A 215 -3.87 -11.84 -26.45
N GLU A 216 -3.42 -12.83 -25.70
CA GLU A 216 -4.24 -13.52 -24.72
C GLU A 216 -4.63 -12.55 -23.57
N HIS A 217 -5.86 -12.67 -23.05
CA HIS A 217 -6.45 -11.72 -22.09
C HIS A 217 -5.60 -11.55 -20.82
N PHE A 218 -5.15 -12.66 -20.23
CA PHE A 218 -4.33 -12.64 -19.03
C PHE A 218 -2.94 -12.05 -19.29
N GLU A 219 -2.36 -12.28 -20.47
CA GLU A 219 -1.09 -11.66 -20.84
C GLU A 219 -1.21 -10.14 -21.05
N ALA A 220 -2.32 -9.68 -21.65
CA ALA A 220 -2.62 -8.25 -21.78
C ALA A 220 -2.83 -7.58 -20.41
N ILE A 221 -3.54 -8.24 -19.49
CA ILE A 221 -3.71 -7.77 -18.09
C ILE A 221 -2.36 -7.64 -17.38
N LYS A 222 -1.49 -8.64 -17.55
CA LYS A 222 -0.17 -8.64 -16.90
C LYS A 222 0.74 -7.53 -17.44
N GLU A 223 0.70 -7.25 -18.73
CA GLU A 223 1.51 -6.18 -19.33
C GLU A 223 1.05 -4.79 -18.90
N THR A 224 -0.25 -4.62 -18.69
CA THR A 224 -0.87 -3.36 -18.25
C THR A 224 -0.95 -3.25 -16.71
N ASP A 225 -0.38 -4.20 -15.97
CA ASP A 225 -0.39 -4.19 -14.51
C ASP A 225 0.29 -2.94 -13.95
N VAL A 226 -0.49 -2.15 -13.21
CA VAL A 226 -0.02 -0.93 -12.57
C VAL A 226 0.72 -1.18 -11.25
N SER A 227 0.63 -2.40 -10.68
CA SER A 227 1.19 -2.71 -9.35
C SER A 227 2.68 -2.38 -9.25
N LEU A 228 3.48 -2.86 -10.22
CA LEU A 228 4.93 -2.64 -10.24
C LEU A 228 5.28 -1.16 -10.43
N ASN A 229 4.57 -0.47 -11.33
CA ASN A 229 4.83 0.94 -11.62
C ASN A 229 4.46 1.83 -10.42
N ILE A 230 3.32 1.57 -9.79
CA ILE A 230 2.90 2.24 -8.56
C ILE A 230 3.92 1.98 -7.46
N TYR A 231 4.33 0.74 -7.24
CA TYR A 231 5.35 0.41 -6.24
C TYR A 231 6.66 1.16 -6.49
N LYS A 232 7.21 1.10 -7.72
CA LYS A 232 8.45 1.81 -8.08
C LYS A 232 8.34 3.32 -7.86
N ASN A 233 7.22 3.91 -8.31
CA ASN A 233 6.98 5.35 -8.19
C ASN A 233 6.87 5.76 -6.73
N ILE A 234 6.17 5.00 -5.89
CA ILE A 234 6.03 5.33 -4.47
C ILE A 234 7.35 5.09 -3.74
N SER A 235 8.03 3.96 -3.98
CA SER A 235 9.25 3.62 -3.25
C SER A 235 10.38 4.61 -3.48
N SER A 236 10.43 5.28 -4.65
CA SER A 236 11.41 6.32 -4.95
C SER A 236 11.12 7.67 -4.27
N LEU A 237 9.89 7.89 -3.80
CA LEU A 237 9.52 9.13 -3.11
C LEU A 237 10.24 9.29 -1.77
N ALA A 238 10.48 10.55 -1.41
CA ALA A 238 10.85 10.88 -0.04
C ALA A 238 9.73 10.45 0.92
N ILE A 239 10.09 10.12 2.16
CA ILE A 239 9.13 9.63 3.14
C ILE A 239 8.00 10.63 3.45
N GLU A 240 8.25 11.93 3.31
CA GLU A 240 7.23 12.98 3.46
C GLU A 240 6.18 12.88 2.35
N ASP A 241 6.62 12.75 1.11
CA ASP A 241 5.74 12.58 -0.06
C ASP A 241 4.98 11.25 -0.01
N LYS A 242 5.62 10.18 0.48
CA LYS A 242 4.93 8.89 0.76
C LYS A 242 3.78 9.10 1.73
N ILE A 243 3.99 9.87 2.81
CA ILE A 243 2.94 10.15 3.78
C ILE A 243 1.81 10.99 3.15
N HIS A 244 2.15 12.01 2.35
CA HIS A 244 1.17 12.81 1.62
C HIS A 244 0.35 12.01 0.60
N LEU A 245 0.94 10.99 -0.01
CA LEU A 245 0.20 10.11 -0.90
C LEU A 245 -0.71 9.16 -0.12
N PHE A 246 -0.15 8.45 0.85
CA PHE A 246 -0.88 7.43 1.61
C PHE A 246 -1.94 7.99 2.55
N CYS A 247 -1.89 9.28 2.89
CA CYS A 247 -2.92 9.87 3.74
C CYS A 247 -4.32 9.82 3.13
N LYS A 248 -4.41 9.81 1.79
CA LYS A 248 -5.69 9.65 1.07
C LYS A 248 -6.41 8.36 1.44
N ASN A 249 -5.67 7.31 1.82
CA ASN A 249 -6.25 6.03 2.25
C ASN A 249 -6.94 6.11 3.63
N LEU A 250 -6.67 7.17 4.41
CA LEU A 250 -7.31 7.44 5.70
C LEU A 250 -8.54 8.34 5.60
N ASN A 251 -8.89 8.78 4.39
CA ASN A 251 -10.06 9.61 4.17
C ASN A 251 -11.29 8.72 3.96
N GLY A 252 -12.43 9.12 4.54
CA GLY A 252 -13.67 8.39 4.37
C GLY A 252 -14.68 8.60 5.49
N TYR A 253 -15.86 8.00 5.32
CA TYR A 253 -16.96 8.14 6.26
C TYR A 253 -16.90 7.11 7.37
N LEU A 254 -16.95 7.58 8.61
CA LEU A 254 -17.06 6.74 9.81
C LEU A 254 -18.18 7.28 10.71
N LEU A 255 -18.85 6.37 11.40
CA LEU A 255 -19.82 6.75 12.42
C LEU A 255 -19.11 6.83 13.78
N TYR A 256 -19.30 7.94 14.48
CA TYR A 256 -18.74 8.18 15.80
C TYR A 256 -19.75 7.85 16.92
N SER A 257 -19.25 7.26 18.01
CA SER A 257 -20.03 7.01 19.23
C SER A 257 -19.41 7.73 20.43
N ASN A 258 -20.28 8.28 21.27
CA ASN A 258 -19.91 8.66 22.62
C ASN A 258 -19.71 7.38 23.47
N TYR A 259 -18.61 7.33 24.24
CA TYR A 259 -18.16 6.17 25.00
C TYR A 259 -19.25 5.58 25.91
N TYR A 260 -20.05 6.45 26.53
CA TYR A 260 -21.00 6.05 27.58
C TYR A 260 -22.28 5.39 27.07
N VAL A 261 -22.68 5.66 25.83
CA VAL A 261 -24.03 5.29 25.37
C VAL A 261 -24.01 4.13 24.37
N LYS A 262 -22.85 3.74 23.81
CA LYS A 262 -22.70 2.72 22.74
C LYS A 262 -23.71 2.87 21.59
N ARG A 263 -24.26 4.07 21.43
CA ARG A 263 -25.16 4.46 20.35
C ARG A 263 -24.33 5.38 19.46
N TYR A 264 -24.28 5.03 18.17
CA TYR A 264 -23.55 5.77 17.15
C TYR A 264 -24.53 6.77 16.55
N TYR A 265 -24.23 8.06 16.70
CA TYR A 265 -25.19 9.13 16.43
C TYR A 265 -24.83 9.95 15.19
N TYR A 266 -23.54 10.11 14.92
CA TYR A 266 -23.08 11.08 13.93
C TYR A 266 -22.17 10.41 12.90
N LYS A 267 -22.51 10.60 11.62
CA LYS A 267 -21.67 10.24 10.48
C LYS A 267 -20.74 11.41 10.25
N TYR A 268 -19.44 11.14 10.26
CA TYR A 268 -18.44 12.15 9.98
C TYR A 268 -17.55 11.71 8.84
N TYR A 269 -17.12 12.69 8.06
CA TYR A 269 -16.04 12.50 7.10
C TYR A 269 -14.70 12.79 7.78
N PHE A 270 -13.83 11.79 7.79
CA PHE A 270 -12.50 11.92 8.34
C PHE A 270 -11.53 12.30 7.23
N TYR A 271 -10.67 13.29 7.50
CA TYR A 271 -9.69 13.80 6.55
C TYR A 271 -8.36 14.12 7.23
N LEU A 272 -7.25 13.73 6.59
CA LEU A 272 -5.92 13.99 7.17
C LEU A 272 -5.35 15.34 6.72
N HIS A 273 -5.18 16.26 7.68
CA HIS A 273 -4.45 17.50 7.50
C HIS A 273 -2.99 17.38 7.94
N PHE A 274 -2.10 17.95 7.15
CA PHE A 274 -0.71 18.20 7.54
C PHE A 274 -0.52 19.67 7.89
N PHE A 275 -0.21 19.96 9.15
CA PHE A 275 -0.02 21.34 9.62
C PHE A 275 1.19 21.46 10.54
N LYS A 276 2.06 22.43 10.26
CA LYS A 276 3.29 22.71 11.04
C LYS A 276 4.14 21.45 11.31
N GLY A 277 4.26 20.57 10.31
CA GLY A 277 5.07 19.35 10.41
C GLY A 277 4.44 18.22 11.22
N LYS A 278 3.11 18.21 11.37
CA LYS A 278 2.34 17.28 12.20
C LYS A 278 1.10 16.80 11.46
N PHE A 279 0.65 15.59 11.78
CA PHE A 279 -0.47 14.94 11.11
C PHE A 279 -1.70 14.93 12.00
N TYR A 280 -2.77 15.55 11.52
CA TYR A 280 -4.04 15.72 12.21
C TYR A 280 -5.11 14.99 11.42
N TRP A 281 -5.71 13.97 12.03
CA TRP A 281 -6.86 13.28 11.48
C TRP A 281 -8.11 13.98 12.00
N CYS A 282 -8.61 14.90 11.19
CA CYS A 282 -9.73 15.77 11.48
C CYS A 282 -11.02 15.10 11.05
N TYR A 283 -12.14 15.46 11.68
CA TYR A 283 -13.43 14.98 11.25
C TYR A 283 -14.45 16.12 11.16
N TYR A 284 -15.32 15.99 10.16
CA TYR A 284 -16.27 17.00 9.68
C TYR A 284 -17.65 16.36 9.53
N ASN A 285 -18.71 17.17 9.52
CA ASN A 285 -20.05 16.67 9.22
C ASN A 285 -20.13 16.14 7.78
N ASP A 286 -19.53 16.87 6.84
CA ASP A 286 -19.58 16.57 5.42
C ASP A 286 -18.20 16.60 4.75
N GLU A 287 -18.10 15.95 3.59
CA GLU A 287 -16.86 15.86 2.80
C GLU A 287 -16.48 17.22 2.20
N THR A 288 -17.45 18.01 1.75
CA THR A 288 -17.21 19.35 1.19
C THR A 288 -16.52 20.27 2.19
N ASP A 289 -16.95 20.24 3.45
CA ASP A 289 -16.35 21.00 4.55
C ASP A 289 -14.91 20.55 4.83
N ALA A 290 -14.65 19.25 4.74
CA ALA A 290 -13.31 18.70 4.94
C ALA A 290 -12.31 19.15 3.85
N LEU A 291 -12.77 19.26 2.60
CA LEU A 291 -11.92 19.66 1.46
C LEU A 291 -11.44 21.12 1.58
N VAL A 292 -12.28 22.01 2.11
CA VAL A 292 -11.95 23.43 2.29
C VAL A 292 -11.49 23.78 3.72
N ASP A 293 -11.36 22.79 4.60
CA ASP A 293 -11.07 22.95 6.03
C ASP A 293 -12.03 23.92 6.74
N ASN A 294 -13.32 23.82 6.43
CA ASN A 294 -14.36 24.62 7.05
C ASN A 294 -15.12 23.80 8.09
N ASN A 295 -15.64 24.44 9.14
CA ASN A 295 -16.48 23.80 10.17
C ASN A 295 -15.91 22.50 10.79
N ARG A 296 -14.60 22.46 11.03
CA ARG A 296 -13.95 21.31 11.67
C ARG A 296 -14.56 21.04 13.05
N ILE A 297 -14.97 19.80 13.29
CA ILE A 297 -15.59 19.41 14.57
C ILE A 297 -14.51 19.18 15.62
N ASP A 298 -13.54 18.30 15.32
CA ASP A 298 -12.38 18.04 16.18
C ASP A 298 -11.30 17.31 15.38
N TYR A 299 -10.22 16.90 16.04
CA TYR A 299 -9.13 16.16 15.44
C TYR A 299 -8.42 15.21 16.41
N ILE A 300 -7.80 14.17 15.84
CA ILE A 300 -6.80 13.35 16.50
C ILE A 300 -5.45 13.59 15.87
N ARG A 301 -4.48 14.00 16.69
CA ARG A 301 -3.11 14.05 16.24
C ARG A 301 -2.55 12.63 16.16
N LEU A 302 -2.19 12.16 14.97
CA LEU A 302 -1.78 10.77 14.76
C LEU A 302 -0.53 10.39 15.54
N GLU A 303 0.35 11.36 15.82
CA GLU A 303 1.50 11.12 16.68
C GLU A 303 1.18 10.75 18.12
N TYR A 304 -0.06 10.95 18.55
CA TYR A 304 -0.56 10.62 19.88
C TYR A 304 -1.37 9.33 19.91
N VAL A 305 -1.60 8.71 18.76
CA VAL A 305 -2.22 7.39 18.70
C VAL A 305 -1.23 6.39 19.30
N VAL A 306 -1.69 5.72 20.34
CA VAL A 306 -0.94 4.64 21.02
C VAL A 306 -1.17 3.34 20.28
N ASN A 307 -2.44 3.03 19.98
CA ASN A 307 -2.81 1.81 19.28
C ASN A 307 -4.23 1.89 18.72
N VAL A 308 -4.55 1.01 17.77
CA VAL A 308 -5.88 0.82 17.18
C VAL A 308 -6.33 -0.61 17.45
N TYR A 309 -7.54 -0.75 17.95
CA TYR A 309 -8.08 -2.03 18.41
C TYR A 309 -9.38 -2.37 17.71
N SER A 310 -9.51 -3.64 17.33
CA SER A 310 -10.77 -4.23 16.91
C SER A 310 -11.70 -4.46 18.10
N ASP A 311 -12.99 -4.17 17.93
CA ASP A 311 -14.00 -4.66 18.86
C ASP A 311 -14.09 -6.19 18.79
N VAL A 312 -14.14 -6.84 19.95
CA VAL A 312 -14.13 -8.31 20.08
C VAL A 312 -15.44 -8.93 19.62
N TYR A 313 -16.55 -8.20 19.74
CA TYR A 313 -17.90 -8.73 19.55
C TYR A 313 -18.52 -8.35 18.21
N ASN A 314 -18.04 -7.29 17.56
CA ASN A 314 -18.61 -6.84 16.30
C ASN A 314 -17.57 -6.29 15.32
N HIS A 315 -17.57 -6.89 14.13
CA HIS A 315 -16.66 -6.60 13.02
C HIS A 315 -16.90 -5.27 12.33
N LYS A 316 -17.92 -4.49 12.73
CA LYS A 316 -18.11 -3.12 12.25
C LYS A 316 -17.46 -2.07 13.14
N TYR A 317 -17.01 -2.43 14.35
CA TYR A 317 -16.52 -1.46 15.34
C TYR A 317 -15.03 -1.61 15.60
N PHE A 318 -14.34 -0.47 15.70
CA PHE A 318 -12.98 -0.37 16.20
C PHE A 318 -12.85 0.86 17.08
N TYR A 319 -11.76 0.93 17.84
CA TYR A 319 -11.47 2.11 18.62
C TYR A 319 -9.99 2.46 18.60
N ILE A 320 -9.72 3.74 18.74
CA ILE A 320 -8.38 4.31 18.72
C ILE A 320 -8.05 4.78 20.11
N LYS A 321 -6.98 4.22 20.67
CA LYS A 321 -6.43 4.66 21.94
C LYS A 321 -5.37 5.72 21.68
N TYR A 322 -5.53 6.90 22.26
CA TYR A 322 -4.61 8.01 22.04
C TYR A 322 -4.41 8.85 23.32
N LYS A 323 -3.26 9.54 23.41
CA LYS A 323 -2.90 10.34 24.58
C LYS A 323 -2.51 11.76 24.19
N LYS A 324 -3.36 12.75 24.49
CA LYS A 324 -3.06 14.15 24.16
C LYS A 324 -1.87 14.65 24.98
N LYS A 325 -1.18 15.66 24.45
CA LYS A 325 -0.07 16.31 25.14
C LYS A 325 -0.57 16.86 26.48
N ASN A 326 0.17 16.59 27.56
CA ASN A 326 -0.13 17.05 28.92
C ASN A 326 -1.33 16.38 29.61
N GLU A 327 -1.98 15.41 28.98
CA GLU A 327 -3.02 14.60 29.65
C GLU A 327 -2.39 13.35 30.27
N LYS A 328 -2.71 13.10 31.55
CA LYS A 328 -2.30 11.86 32.22
C LYS A 328 -3.18 10.68 31.79
N LYS A 329 -4.46 10.94 31.52
CA LYS A 329 -5.46 9.94 31.15
C LYS A 329 -5.35 9.59 29.66
N GLU A 330 -5.71 8.35 29.36
CA GLU A 330 -5.80 7.85 27.99
C GLU A 330 -7.20 8.14 27.45
N ASN A 331 -7.28 8.50 26.17
CA ASN A 331 -8.53 8.77 25.48
C ASN A 331 -8.82 7.67 24.46
N TYR A 332 -10.11 7.48 24.19
CA TYR A 332 -10.61 6.46 23.29
C TYR A 332 -11.59 7.08 22.29
N LEU A 333 -11.35 6.88 21.00
CA LEU A 333 -12.28 7.24 19.93
C LEU A 333 -12.96 5.97 19.42
N TYR A 334 -14.28 5.85 19.58
CA TYR A 334 -15.06 4.69 19.14
C TYR A 334 -15.68 4.95 17.78
N LEU A 335 -15.36 4.08 16.84
CA LEU A 335 -15.68 4.24 15.43
C LEU A 335 -16.39 3.01 14.88
N LYS A 336 -17.35 3.25 14.01
CA LYS A 336 -18.03 2.23 13.23
C LYS A 336 -17.80 2.48 11.75
N THR A 337 -17.47 1.42 11.04
CA THR A 337 -17.26 1.49 9.59
C THR A 337 -18.57 1.65 8.82
N VAL A 338 -18.48 2.32 7.67
CA VAL A 338 -19.60 2.58 6.76
C VAL A 338 -19.33 1.98 5.37
N ASP A 339 -18.12 2.18 4.86
CA ASP A 339 -17.73 1.97 3.46
C ASP A 339 -16.79 0.77 3.24
N LYS A 340 -15.94 0.45 4.23
CA LYS A 340 -14.96 -0.63 4.18
C LYS A 340 -15.04 -1.50 5.42
N ASP A 341 -14.62 -2.76 5.32
CA ASP A 341 -14.46 -3.60 6.52
C ASP A 341 -13.51 -2.95 7.53
N ARG A 342 -13.80 -3.20 8.81
CA ARG A 342 -13.02 -2.70 9.94
C ARG A 342 -11.56 -3.09 9.86
N ASN A 343 -11.23 -4.32 9.46
CA ASN A 343 -9.84 -4.74 9.43
C ASN A 343 -9.05 -4.00 8.35
N ILE A 344 -9.70 -3.57 7.25
CA ILE A 344 -9.08 -2.71 6.23
C ILE A 344 -8.71 -1.37 6.87
N TRP A 345 -9.68 -0.72 7.54
CA TRP A 345 -9.45 0.53 8.28
C TRP A 345 -8.31 0.39 9.30
N ILE A 346 -8.37 -0.63 10.16
CA ILE A 346 -7.36 -0.89 11.19
C ILE A 346 -5.98 -1.07 10.57
N ASN A 347 -5.84 -1.91 9.54
CA ASN A 347 -4.55 -2.20 8.92
C ASN A 347 -3.95 -0.97 8.25
N VAL A 348 -4.76 -0.18 7.54
CA VAL A 348 -4.32 1.08 6.92
C VAL A 348 -3.84 2.07 7.97
N ILE A 349 -4.58 2.24 9.07
CA ILE A 349 -4.17 3.15 10.16
C ILE A 349 -2.87 2.65 10.82
N HIS A 350 -2.74 1.34 11.06
CA HIS A 350 -1.52 0.75 11.62
C HIS A 350 -0.30 0.98 10.74
N ASP A 351 -0.37 0.60 9.46
CA ASP A 351 0.70 0.81 8.49
C ASP A 351 1.10 2.30 8.42
N PHE A 352 0.11 3.20 8.49
CA PHE A 352 0.35 4.64 8.46
C PHE A 352 1.01 5.19 9.74
N ILE A 353 0.64 4.67 10.92
CA ILE A 353 1.30 5.02 12.19
C ILE A 353 2.77 4.61 12.16
N ILE A 354 3.07 3.42 11.63
CA ILE A 354 4.44 2.93 11.45
C ILE A 354 5.21 3.89 10.54
N LEU A 355 4.62 4.28 9.41
CA LEU A 355 5.21 5.23 8.46
C LEU A 355 5.54 6.59 9.12
N ILE A 356 4.60 7.17 9.87
CA ILE A 356 4.80 8.43 10.61
C ILE A 356 5.92 8.29 11.65
N ASN A 357 6.00 7.16 12.34
CA ASN A 357 7.02 6.94 13.37
C ASN A 357 8.42 6.81 12.74
N ASN A 358 8.53 6.14 11.60
CA ASN A 358 9.78 6.07 10.83
C ASN A 358 10.22 7.45 10.36
N TYR A 359 9.30 8.25 9.83
CA TYR A 359 9.55 9.65 9.46
C TYR A 359 10.07 10.51 10.63
N LYS A 360 9.49 10.38 11.83
CA LYS A 360 9.99 11.08 13.02
C LYS A 360 11.39 10.64 13.39
N ASN A 361 11.65 9.34 13.35
CA ASN A 361 12.95 8.78 13.71
C ASN A 361 14.04 9.28 12.75
N GLU A 362 13.74 9.36 11.46
CA GLU A 362 14.60 9.99 10.46
C GLU A 362 14.79 11.49 10.70
N LYS A 363 13.73 12.25 10.97
CA LYS A 363 13.87 13.68 11.27
C LYS A 363 14.69 13.91 12.54
N LYS A 364 14.54 13.07 13.57
CA LYS A 364 15.35 13.13 14.80
C LYS A 364 16.81 12.78 14.51
N SER A 365 17.10 11.74 13.73
CA SER A 365 18.46 11.33 13.40
C SER A 365 19.17 12.37 12.53
N LYS A 366 18.49 12.94 11.53
CA LYS A 366 18.99 14.07 10.72
C LYS A 366 19.31 15.29 11.61
N LYS A 367 18.42 15.66 12.53
CA LYS A 367 18.68 16.74 13.50
C LYS A 367 19.87 16.47 14.42
N LYS A 368 20.06 15.22 14.88
CA LYS A 368 21.24 14.82 15.67
C LYS A 368 22.52 14.95 14.85
N LYS A 369 22.55 14.41 13.62
CA LYS A 369 23.69 14.51 12.70
C LYS A 369 24.05 15.96 12.37
N LEU A 370 23.05 16.83 12.14
CA LEU A 370 23.27 18.27 11.93
C LEU A 370 23.86 18.95 13.18
N LYS A 371 23.37 18.62 14.37
CA LYS A 371 23.94 19.13 15.63
C LYS A 371 25.37 18.65 15.86
N GLU A 372 25.68 17.40 15.49
CA GLU A 372 27.04 16.84 15.58
C GLU A 372 28.00 17.48 14.58
N LYS A 373 27.57 17.67 13.32
CA LYS A 373 28.33 18.44 12.31
C LYS A 373 28.58 19.87 12.79
N ASN A 374 27.56 20.59 13.23
CA ASN A 374 27.74 21.95 13.75
C ASN A 374 28.65 22.01 14.99
N LYS A 375 28.70 20.96 15.81
CA LYS A 375 29.64 20.86 16.93
C LYS A 375 31.08 20.57 16.45
N GLN A 376 31.25 19.73 15.44
CA GLN A 376 32.55 19.44 14.83
C GLN A 376 33.09 20.66 14.08
N ASP A 377 32.24 21.36 13.32
CA ASP A 377 32.59 22.57 12.60
C ASP A 377 32.97 23.68 13.59
N LYS A 378 32.19 23.91 14.65
CA LYS A 378 32.58 24.84 15.72
C LYS A 378 33.91 24.47 16.40
N LYS A 379 34.19 23.19 16.60
CA LYS A 379 35.48 22.71 17.14
C LYS A 379 36.64 22.87 16.16
N ARG A 380 36.39 22.78 14.85
CA ARG A 380 37.37 23.04 13.81
C ARG A 380 37.67 24.53 13.71
N THR A 381 36.64 25.37 13.65
CA THR A 381 36.81 26.83 13.64
C THR A 381 37.50 27.33 14.90
N SER A 382 37.21 26.77 16.08
CA SER A 382 37.93 27.15 17.31
C SER A 382 39.41 26.74 17.29
N ARG A 383 39.74 25.58 16.71
CA ARG A 383 41.13 25.14 16.54
C ARG A 383 41.87 25.95 15.48
N GLU A 384 41.21 26.27 14.36
CA GLU A 384 41.77 27.15 13.33
C GLU A 384 42.01 28.57 13.87
N ILE A 385 41.14 29.08 14.75
CA ILE A 385 41.35 30.36 15.44
C ILE A 385 42.51 30.26 16.45
N GLU A 386 42.63 29.17 17.21
CA GLU A 386 43.77 28.93 18.11
C GLU A 386 45.09 28.78 17.34
N ASP A 387 45.11 28.06 16.23
CA ASP A 387 46.28 27.86 15.37
C ASP A 387 46.66 29.17 14.63
N ASN A 388 45.68 29.95 14.19
CA ASN A 388 45.92 31.29 13.65
C ASN A 388 46.45 32.25 14.72
N ASN A 389 45.93 32.22 15.94
CA ASN A 389 46.45 33.05 17.04
C ASN A 389 47.84 32.60 17.50
N ASN A 390 48.14 31.30 17.45
CA ASN A 390 49.46 30.76 17.75
C ASN A 390 50.48 31.12 16.66
N SER A 391 50.10 31.06 15.38
CA SER A 391 50.96 31.53 14.28
C SER A 391 51.13 33.06 14.26
N LEU A 392 50.09 33.82 14.61
CA LEU A 392 50.18 35.28 14.79
C LEU A 392 51.07 35.65 15.98
N SER A 393 50.95 34.96 17.11
CA SER A 393 51.81 35.20 18.28
C SER A 393 53.26 34.77 18.03
N HIS A 394 53.50 33.70 17.27
CA HIS A 394 54.84 33.26 16.89
C HIS A 394 55.49 34.17 15.82
N SER A 395 54.70 34.78 14.93
CA SER A 395 55.19 35.80 13.99
C SER A 395 55.42 37.16 14.65
N LEU A 396 54.56 37.56 15.60
CA LEU A 396 54.77 38.75 16.44
C LEU A 396 55.97 38.60 17.37
N SER A 397 56.23 37.40 17.94
CA SER A 397 57.42 37.15 18.75
C SER A 397 58.71 37.20 17.91
N MET A 398 58.70 36.66 16.69
CA MET A 398 59.82 36.77 15.75
C MET A 398 60.04 38.21 15.26
N ASN A 399 58.98 38.99 15.09
CA ASN A 399 59.08 40.43 14.79
C ASN A 399 59.57 41.25 16.00
N SER A 400 59.29 40.84 17.23
CA SER A 400 59.84 41.51 18.43
C SER A 400 61.35 41.31 18.57
N ILE A 401 61.89 40.17 18.10
CA ILE A 401 63.34 39.92 18.04
C ILE A 401 63.96 40.75 16.92
N LYS A 402 63.31 40.88 15.74
CA LYS A 402 63.79 41.75 14.65
C LYS A 402 63.72 43.24 14.99
N ASN A 403 62.71 43.70 15.73
CA ASN A 403 62.57 45.11 16.13
C ASN A 403 63.58 45.53 17.21
N LYS A 404 64.00 44.60 18.09
CA LYS A 404 65.11 44.86 19.03
C LYS A 404 66.48 45.05 18.35
N TYR A 405 66.64 44.58 17.11
CA TYR A 405 67.86 44.80 16.31
C TYR A 405 67.77 46.00 15.34
N LEU A 406 66.56 46.54 15.10
CA LEU A 406 66.35 47.72 14.23
C LEU A 406 66.19 49.04 15.01
N ASP A 407 65.78 49.01 16.29
CA ASP A 407 65.70 50.20 17.16
C ASP A 407 67.07 50.78 17.59
N LYS A 408 68.18 50.19 17.14
CA LYS A 408 69.53 50.77 17.29
C LYS A 408 70.02 51.51 16.04
N LYS A 409 69.25 51.58 14.95
CA LYS A 409 69.74 52.16 13.68
C LYS A 409 68.86 53.18 12.97
N TYR A 410 67.70 53.56 13.50
CA TYR A 410 66.92 54.69 12.95
C TYR A 410 66.32 55.58 14.05
N LYS A 411 67.20 56.11 14.91
CA LYS A 411 67.05 57.51 15.32
C LYS A 411 67.65 58.31 14.17
N VAL A 412 66.80 58.94 13.38
CA VAL A 412 67.03 60.10 12.50
C VAL A 412 65.98 60.02 11.37
N ASP A 413 65.24 61.12 11.25
CA ASP A 413 64.44 61.57 10.10
C ASP A 413 62.93 61.24 9.99
N THR A 414 62.17 62.23 10.47
CA THR A 414 61.11 63.00 9.77
C THR A 414 59.82 62.35 9.26
N LEU A 415 58.71 62.90 9.79
CA LEU A 415 57.51 63.43 9.12
C LEU A 415 57.37 63.16 7.60
N SER A 416 56.25 62.54 7.18
CA SER A 416 55.21 63.16 6.33
C SER A 416 54.25 62.12 5.69
N ASN A 417 52.95 62.46 5.73
CA ASN A 417 51.95 62.38 4.65
C ASN A 417 51.55 61.09 3.90
N ILE A 418 50.22 60.93 3.84
CA ILE A 418 49.35 60.75 2.64
C ILE A 418 49.08 59.32 2.09
N ASP A 419 47.79 58.96 2.26
CA ASP A 419 46.77 58.44 1.32
C ASP A 419 46.88 57.13 0.50
N ASN A 420 45.68 56.51 0.45
CA ASN A 420 44.99 55.78 -0.62
C ASN A 420 45.42 54.35 -0.98
N GLU A 421 44.46 53.41 -0.86
CA GLU A 421 43.74 52.70 -1.96
C GLU A 421 44.61 51.55 -2.53
N ASP A 422 44.15 50.36 -2.88
CA ASP A 422 42.84 49.84 -3.21
C ASP A 422 42.94 48.29 -3.25
N ASP A 423 41.78 47.64 -3.37
CA ASP A 423 41.51 46.68 -4.46
C ASP A 423 41.27 45.15 -4.25
N TYR A 424 40.24 44.71 -5.01
CA TYR A 424 39.88 43.40 -5.59
C TYR A 424 39.05 42.30 -4.88
N LYS A 425 37.75 42.27 -5.26
CA LYS A 425 36.93 41.20 -5.96
C LYS A 425 36.85 39.76 -5.37
N SER A 426 35.79 38.96 -5.48
CA SER A 426 34.48 38.98 -6.18
C SER A 426 33.55 37.84 -5.72
N HIS A 427 32.23 38.11 -5.73
CA HIS A 427 31.02 37.28 -5.92
C HIS A 427 31.06 35.74 -6.09
N VAL A 428 30.09 35.03 -5.48
CA VAL A 428 28.86 34.48 -6.14
C VAL A 428 27.75 34.31 -5.08
N ASP A 429 26.58 34.92 -5.31
CA ASP A 429 25.45 35.00 -4.37
C ASP A 429 24.29 34.07 -4.82
N LEU A 430 24.01 33.02 -4.04
CA LEU A 430 23.07 31.91 -4.33
C LEU A 430 21.60 32.23 -3.99
N ARG A 431 21.20 33.51 -4.01
CA ARG A 431 19.87 33.95 -3.55
C ARG A 431 18.76 33.97 -4.61
N SER A 432 19.05 33.68 -5.88
CA SER A 432 18.05 33.72 -6.96
C SER A 432 17.30 32.40 -7.22
N ILE A 433 17.73 31.27 -6.65
CA ILE A 433 17.12 29.95 -6.93
C ILE A 433 15.95 29.61 -5.98
N TYR A 434 15.80 30.33 -4.87
CA TYR A 434 14.77 30.03 -3.85
C TYR A 434 13.42 30.73 -4.05
N LYS A 435 13.25 31.58 -5.07
CA LYS A 435 12.01 32.36 -5.26
C LYS A 435 10.99 31.75 -6.24
N ASP A 436 11.36 30.74 -7.02
CA ASP A 436 10.47 30.20 -8.07
C ASP A 436 9.68 28.94 -7.72
N MET A 437 9.92 28.30 -6.56
CA MET A 437 9.14 27.12 -6.16
C MET A 437 7.86 27.43 -5.36
N ASN A 438 7.67 28.65 -4.87
CA ASN A 438 6.49 29.03 -4.07
C ASN A 438 5.30 29.56 -4.90
N LYS A 439 5.40 29.62 -6.23
CA LYS A 439 4.34 30.18 -7.10
C LYS A 439 3.38 29.14 -7.72
N ASN A 440 3.61 27.85 -7.58
CA ASN A 440 2.79 26.81 -8.21
C ASN A 440 1.83 26.05 -7.25
N MET A 441 1.52 26.62 -6.07
CA MET A 441 0.58 26.03 -5.10
C MET A 441 -0.83 26.67 -5.08
N TYR A 442 -1.12 27.60 -5.99
CA TYR A 442 -2.48 28.05 -6.26
C TYR A 442 -2.83 27.68 -7.70
N ASN A 443 -3.90 26.90 -7.85
CA ASN A 443 -4.55 26.44 -9.09
C ASN A 443 -4.43 24.92 -9.30
N TYR A 444 -5.21 24.15 -8.52
CA TYR A 444 -5.93 22.97 -9.02
C TYR A 444 -7.15 22.75 -8.12
N SER A 445 -8.17 23.58 -8.34
CA SER A 445 -9.57 23.24 -8.16
C SER A 445 -10.11 22.97 -9.56
N ASP A 446 -10.39 21.71 -9.86
CA ASP A 446 -11.49 21.18 -10.69
C ASP A 446 -11.34 19.67 -10.86
#